data_AF-A0A527XKN5-F1
#
_entry.id   AF-A0A527XKN5-F1
#
_cell.length_a   1.000
_cell.length_b   1.000
_cell.length_c   1.000
_cell.angle_alpha   90.00
_cell.angle_beta   90.00
_cell.angle_gamma   90.00
#
_symmetry.space_group_name_H-M   'P 1'
#
loop_
_entity.id
_entity.type
_entity.pdbx_description
1 polymer ?
#
loop_
_entity_poly.entity_id
_entity_poly.type
_entity_poly.pdbx_seq_one_letter_code
_entity_poly.pdbx_strand_id
1 'polypeptide(L)'
;YLWEGPLAENGRGQEDSPFGNGFSPPGTVISGIRLEIRKWTQASERLIAGFDPTSLCYSLVERGAAAIITDFRQDGDGLTRMLVLDRA
;
A
#
# COMPACT_ATOMS: atom_id res chain seq x y z
N TYR A 1 -1.35 -13.80 -9.20
CA TYR A 1 -2.55 -13.11 -8.69
C TYR A 1 -2.70 -13.54 -7.23
N LEU A 2 -3.06 -12.62 -6.33
CA LEU A 2 -3.20 -13.00 -4.91
C LEU A 2 -4.48 -13.81 -4.75
N TRP A 3 -4.30 -15.08 -4.41
CA TRP A 3 -5.36 -15.98 -4.01
C TRP A 3 -4.97 -16.51 -2.64
N GLU A 4 -5.77 -16.18 -1.63
CA GLU A 4 -5.66 -16.76 -0.30
C GLU A 4 -6.73 -17.86 -0.22
N GLY A 5 -6.28 -19.12 -0.25
CA GLY A 5 -7.14 -20.28 -0.04
C GLY A 5 -7.42 -20.48 1.46
N PRO A 6 -8.47 -21.24 1.81
CA PRO A 6 -8.74 -21.59 3.20
C PRO A 6 -7.53 -22.28 3.86
N LEU A 7 -7.26 -21.97 5.13
CA LEU A 7 -6.20 -22.61 5.90
C LEU A 7 -6.49 -24.11 6.01
N ALA A 8 -5.60 -24.96 5.51
CA ALA A 8 -5.79 -26.40 5.58
C ALA A 8 -5.67 -26.87 7.03
N GLU A 9 -6.79 -27.24 7.66
CA GLU A 9 -6.83 -27.71 9.06
C GLU A 9 -5.98 -28.99 9.28
N ASN A 10 -5.69 -29.75 8.22
CA ASN A 10 -5.22 -31.14 8.34
C ASN A 10 -3.90 -31.42 7.60
N GLY A 11 -3.17 -30.40 7.14
CA GLY A 11 -1.91 -30.56 6.41
C GLY A 11 -2.02 -31.30 5.06
N ARG A 12 -3.24 -31.49 4.53
CA ARG A 12 -3.46 -32.00 3.17
C ARG A 12 -3.37 -30.84 2.17
N GLY A 13 -2.78 -31.14 1.01
CA GLY A 13 -2.32 -30.17 0.02
C GLY A 13 -3.34 -29.09 -0.34
N GLN A 14 -2.81 -27.89 -0.50
CA GLN A 14 -3.46 -26.69 -1.03
C GLN A 14 -4.36 -27.04 -2.22
N GLU A 15 -5.63 -26.63 -2.17
CA GLU A 15 -6.55 -26.82 -3.32
C GLU A 15 -5.96 -26.17 -4.57
N ASP A 16 -6.17 -26.80 -5.73
CA ASP A 16 -5.74 -26.26 -7.01
C ASP A 16 -6.34 -24.86 -7.20
N SER A 17 -5.49 -23.92 -7.60
CA SER A 17 -5.89 -22.54 -7.85
C SER A 17 -7.12 -22.49 -8.76
N PRO A 18 -8.09 -21.59 -8.52
CA PRO A 18 -9.29 -21.48 -9.36
C PRO A 18 -8.97 -21.00 -10.79
N PHE A 19 -7.73 -20.58 -11.05
CA PHE A 19 -7.27 -20.21 -12.39
C PHE A 19 -6.93 -21.46 -13.19
N GLY A 20 -7.77 -21.79 -14.18
CA GLY A 20 -7.56 -22.93 -15.08
C GLY A 20 -6.36 -22.76 -16.02
N ASN A 21 -6.04 -23.83 -16.76
CA ASN A 21 -4.85 -23.99 -17.62
C ASN A 21 -4.68 -22.98 -18.78
N GLY A 22 -5.60 -22.02 -18.95
CA GLY A 22 -5.57 -20.99 -19.98
C GLY A 22 -5.45 -19.55 -19.45
N PHE A 23 -5.18 -19.38 -18.16
CA PHE A 23 -5.01 -18.07 -17.56
C PHE A 23 -3.64 -17.47 -17.95
N SER A 24 -3.66 -16.49 -18.85
CA SER A 24 -2.54 -15.57 -19.06
C SER A 24 -2.73 -14.37 -18.15
N PRO A 25 -2.11 -14.34 -16.95
CA PRO A 25 -2.19 -13.15 -16.12
C PRO A 25 -1.68 -11.95 -16.95
N PRO A 26 -2.38 -10.80 -16.96
CA PRO A 26 -1.72 -9.55 -17.30
C PRO A 26 -0.49 -9.49 -16.40
N GLY A 27 0.70 -9.21 -16.95
CA GLY A 27 1.99 -9.46 -16.27
C GLY A 27 1.95 -9.11 -14.78
N THR A 28 2.55 -9.96 -13.93
CA THR A 28 2.39 -9.92 -12.47
C THR A 28 2.45 -8.49 -11.93
N VAL A 29 1.35 -7.96 -11.39
CA VAL A 29 1.41 -6.73 -10.59
C VAL A 29 2.29 -7.03 -9.39
N ILE A 30 3.47 -6.41 -9.35
CA ILE A 30 4.49 -6.64 -8.31
C ILE A 30 4.19 -5.79 -7.06
N SER A 31 3.64 -4.58 -7.26
CA SER A 31 3.28 -3.67 -6.17
C SER A 31 2.30 -2.61 -6.65
N GLY A 32 1.48 -2.08 -5.73
CA GLY A 32 0.55 -0.99 -5.95
C GLY A 32 0.73 0.10 -4.89
N ILE A 33 0.56 1.36 -5.30
CA ILE A 33 0.63 2.52 -4.40
C ILE A 33 -0.68 3.30 -4.42
N ARG A 34 -1.08 3.80 -3.25
CA ARG A 34 -2.09 4.86 -3.11
C ARG A 34 -1.36 6.17 -2.87
N LEU A 35 -1.26 7.00 -3.91
CA LEU A 35 -0.62 8.30 -3.85
C LEU A 35 -1.66 9.40 -3.70
N GLU A 36 -1.52 10.18 -2.62
CA GLU A 36 -2.27 11.42 -2.43
C GLU A 36 -1.31 12.60 -2.41
N ILE A 37 -1.59 13.64 -3.21
CA ILE A 37 -0.83 14.89 -3.22
C ILE A 37 -1.76 16.01 -2.76
N ARG A 38 -1.38 16.71 -1.69
CA ARG A 38 -2.19 17.76 -1.06
C ARG A 38 -1.33 18.98 -0.77
N LYS A 39 -1.96 20.17 -0.75
CA LYS A 39 -1.31 21.36 -0.18
C LYS A 39 -1.01 21.14 1.30
N TRP A 40 0.14 21.62 1.75
CA TRP A 40 0.59 21.47 3.11
C TRP A 40 -0.14 22.46 4.01
N THR A 41 -1.25 22.01 4.56
CA THR A 41 -2.07 22.74 5.51
C THR A 41 -2.18 21.96 6.81
N GLN A 42 -2.54 22.62 7.91
CA GLN A 42 -2.79 21.95 9.18
C GLN A 42 -3.90 20.88 9.07
N ALA A 43 -4.89 21.09 8.19
CA ALA A 43 -5.94 20.11 7.95
C ALA A 43 -5.38 18.86 7.26
N SER A 44 -4.48 19.02 6.28
CA SER A 44 -3.86 17.91 5.56
C SER A 44 -2.84 17.15 6.41
N GLU A 45 -2.13 17.82 7.34
CA GLU A 45 -1.25 17.15 8.30
C GLU A 45 -1.99 16.15 9.21
N ARG A 46 -3.26 16.43 9.56
CA ARG A 46 -4.06 15.52 10.39
C ARG A 46 -4.30 14.17 9.72
N LEU A 47 -4.16 14.06 8.39
CA LEU A 47 -4.28 12.79 7.66
C LEU A 47 -3.18 11.79 8.04
N ILE A 48 -2.05 12.27 8.58
CA ILE A 48 -0.96 11.42 9.07
C ILE A 48 -1.43 10.52 10.21
N ALA A 49 -2.42 10.95 11.01
CA ALA A 49 -2.96 10.14 12.10
C ALA A 49 -3.63 8.83 11.63
N GLY A 50 -3.92 8.70 10.33
CA GLY A 50 -4.46 7.48 9.74
C GLY A 50 -3.40 6.48 9.28
N PHE A 51 -2.11 6.72 9.49
CA PHE A 51 -1.00 5.82 9.15
C PHE A 51 -0.61 4.96 10.36
N ASP A 52 -0.11 3.74 10.13
CA ASP A 52 0.41 2.88 11.20
C ASP A 52 1.75 3.43 11.72
N PRO A 53 1.85 3.84 13.00
CA PRO A 53 3.08 4.41 13.57
C PRO A 53 4.30 3.50 13.50
N THR A 54 4.12 2.17 13.39
CA THR A 54 5.19 1.18 13.36
C THR A 54 5.90 1.13 12.01
N SER A 55 5.16 1.40 10.93
CA SER A 55 5.65 1.37 9.54
C SER A 55 5.68 2.75 8.88
N LEU A 56 5.28 3.79 9.62
CA LEU A 56 5.34 5.17 9.18
C LEU A 56 6.78 5.62 8.96
N CYS A 57 7.02 6.19 7.78
CA CYS A 57 8.21 6.95 7.46
C CYS A 57 7.84 8.38 7.06
N TYR A 58 8.62 9.36 7.50
CA TYR A 58 8.41 10.78 7.22
C TYR A 58 9.69 11.37 6.63
N SER A 59 9.60 11.89 5.40
CA SER A 59 10.73 12.45 4.67
C SER A 59 10.46 13.89 4.27
N LEU A 60 11.31 14.83 4.71
CA LEU A 60 11.33 16.19 4.15
C LEU A 60 12.20 16.18 2.89
N VAL A 61 11.63 16.67 1.78
CA VAL A 61 12.30 16.69 0.48
C VAL A 61 12.47 18.13 -0.03
N GLU A 62 13.36 18.33 -1.00
CA GLU A 62 13.58 19.63 -1.64
C GLU A 62 13.77 20.78 -0.64
N ARG A 63 14.65 20.59 0.35
CA ARG A 63 14.91 21.54 1.45
C ARG A 63 13.64 21.96 2.21
N GLY A 64 12.69 21.05 2.35
CA GLY A 64 11.44 21.27 3.08
C GLY A 64 10.32 21.88 2.23
N ALA A 65 10.45 21.90 0.90
CA ALA A 65 9.35 22.31 0.02
C ALA A 65 8.17 21.30 0.05
N ALA A 66 8.43 20.04 0.40
CA ALA A 66 7.39 19.06 0.63
C ALA A 66 7.77 18.06 1.73
N ALA A 67 6.76 17.38 2.27
CA ALA A 67 6.91 16.19 3.09
C ALA A 67 6.27 14.99 2.38
N ILE A 68 6.94 13.84 2.43
CA ILE A 68 6.43 12.55 1.95
C ILE A 68 6.26 11.64 3.16
N ILE A 69 5.04 11.19 3.39
CA ILE A 69 4.68 10.25 4.44
C ILE A 69 4.36 8.92 3.78
N THR A 70 5.00 7.84 4.22
CA THR A 70 4.82 6.50 3.67
C THR A 70 4.44 5.53 4.76
N ASP A 71 3.46 4.68 4.49
CA ASP A 71 3.18 3.48 5.29
C ASP A 71 3.70 2.27 4.53
N PHE A 72 4.73 1.59 5.05
CA PHE A 72 5.27 0.38 4.43
C PHE A 72 4.41 -0.86 4.69
N ARG A 73 3.45 -0.78 5.62
CA ARG A 73 2.35 -1.75 5.65
C ARG A 73 1.34 -1.36 4.59
N GLN A 74 0.93 -2.35 3.81
CA GLN A 74 -0.16 -2.18 2.88
C GLN A 74 -1.46 -1.91 3.65
N ASP A 75 -2.31 -1.07 3.10
CA ASP A 75 -3.66 -0.86 3.62
C ASP A 75 -4.58 -2.05 3.33
N GLY A 76 -5.85 -1.95 3.73
CA GLY A 76 -6.84 -3.01 3.52
C GLY A 76 -7.10 -3.35 2.04
N ASP A 77 -6.67 -2.50 1.11
CA ASP A 77 -6.77 -2.73 -0.34
C ASP A 77 -5.48 -3.35 -0.91
N GLY A 78 -4.49 -3.65 -0.07
CA GLY A 78 -3.19 -4.16 -0.49
C GLY A 78 -2.27 -3.10 -1.08
N LEU A 79 -2.54 -1.80 -0.85
CA LEU A 79 -1.76 -0.70 -1.42
C LEU A 79 -0.80 -0.09 -0.39
N THR A 80 0.44 0.16 -0.81
CA THR A 80 1.36 1.00 -0.03
C THR A 80 0.88 2.45 -0.06
N ARG A 81 0.69 3.07 1.09
CA ARG A 81 0.15 4.44 1.15
C ARG A 81 1.27 5.46 1.12
N MET A 82 1.11 6.49 0.27
CA MET A 82 1.99 7.65 0.20
C MET A 82 1.17 8.93 0.21
N LEU A 83 1.43 9.81 1.19
CA LEU A 83 0.88 11.16 1.26
C LEU A 83 1.99 12.17 1.03
N VAL A 84 1.85 13.00 0.01
CA VAL A 84 2.74 14.12 -0.29
C VAL A 84 2.05 15.42 0.13
N LEU A 85 2.69 16.16 1.05
CA LEU A 85 2.28 17.49 1.48
C LEU A 85 3.20 18.52 0.84
N ASP A 86 2.67 19.31 -0.10
CA ASP A 86 3.40 20.30 -0.91
C ASP A 86 3.18 21.74 -0.41
N ARG A 87 4.25 22.54 -0.27
CA ARG A 87 4.18 23.95 0.15
C ARG A 87 4.04 24.96 -1.00
N ALA A 88 4.18 24.52 -2.25
CA ALA A 88 4.03 25.40 -3.41
C ALA A 88 2.59 25.90 -3.57
#